data_AF-A0A7K6BM07-F1
#
_entry.id   AF-A0A7K6BM07-F1
#
_cell.length_a   1.000
_cell.length_b   1.000
_cell.length_c   1.000
_cell.angle_alpha   90.00
_cell.angle_beta   90.00
_cell.angle_gamma   90.00
#
_symmetry.space_group_name_H-M   'P 1'
#
loop_
_entity.id
_entity.type
_entity.pdbx_description
1 polymer ?
#
loop_
_entity_poly.entity_id
_entity_poly.type
_entity_poly.pdbx_seq_one_letter_code
_entity_poly.pdbx_strand_id
1 'polypeptide(L)'
;QQEKEDFQGKLKLREHLSQTAGKSETTPAPSKNIDLEVKQLQCKLKNSNTEITKQSTTIKSLKKQVQEKEERIRELQVNISRLERDLIMKRHLIEDLKSRLKANQENEKTSSETLESLERKVEALAEDKRTSIDSLKERLNVAMKKSQYEHMYHKVKDELEKKDLKLTKLESKMIETECTMTDLETAASQQLHGLAKQSAQALETLQKELLLTSDKVEEFKTFVKTLTRELHHSIQELRTKIELPKRMEDMKECKKGLSQECLQLAASILNVSTTDLYETAKTKMEFEKDKEWLQHIQKLLEAQFPFASYLMDAVLEKLNEKEKLVEEYSSLMRHTV
;
A
#
# COMPACT_ATOMS: atom_id res chain seq x y z
N GLN A 1 -59.91 103.50 -38.86
CA GLN A 1 -60.77 103.82 -40.03
C GLN A 1 -62.20 103.82 -39.50
N GLN A 2 -62.64 104.96 -38.95
CA GLN A 2 -64.02 105.33 -38.57
C GLN A 2 -64.06 106.71 -37.86
N GLU A 3 -62.94 107.43 -37.70
CA GLU A 3 -62.91 108.80 -37.12
C GLU A 3 -62.03 109.77 -37.93
N LYS A 4 -61.87 109.50 -39.24
CA LYS A 4 -61.06 110.33 -40.18
C LYS A 4 -61.86 110.77 -41.41
N GLU A 5 -63.19 110.77 -41.31
CA GLU A 5 -64.15 111.30 -42.29
C GLU A 5 -64.98 112.41 -41.64
N ASP A 6 -64.30 113.30 -40.93
CA ASP A 6 -64.85 114.61 -40.61
C ASP A 6 -64.05 115.65 -41.41
N PHE A 7 -64.70 116.76 -41.78
CA PHE A 7 -64.06 117.97 -42.33
C PHE A 7 -63.68 118.04 -43.83
N GLN A 8 -64.52 117.52 -44.75
CA GLN A 8 -64.45 117.90 -46.19
C GLN A 8 -65.73 118.52 -46.76
N GLY A 9 -66.72 118.86 -45.91
CA GLY A 9 -68.01 119.42 -46.33
C GLY A 9 -68.23 120.92 -46.08
N LYS A 10 -67.35 121.60 -45.34
CA LYS A 10 -67.52 123.02 -44.98
C LYS A 10 -66.24 123.81 -45.18
N LEU A 11 -65.91 124.13 -46.44
CA LEU A 11 -65.07 125.28 -46.84
C LEU A 11 -64.76 125.16 -48.34
N LYS A 12 -65.73 125.50 -49.18
CA LYS A 12 -65.47 125.86 -50.57
C LYS A 12 -66.26 127.12 -50.93
N LEU A 13 -65.49 128.12 -51.31
CA LEU A 13 -65.85 129.21 -52.23
C LEU A 13 -66.79 130.31 -51.70
N ARG A 14 -66.22 131.13 -50.82
CA ARG A 14 -66.51 132.57 -50.71
C ARG A 14 -65.36 133.33 -51.38
N GLU A 15 -65.52 133.69 -52.65
CA GLU A 15 -64.79 134.80 -53.27
C GLU A 15 -65.27 134.95 -54.71
N HIS A 16 -66.20 135.89 -54.95
CA HIS A 16 -66.31 136.55 -56.25
C HIS A 16 -66.95 137.93 -56.06
N LEU A 17 -66.20 138.93 -56.53
CA LEU A 17 -66.65 140.16 -57.19
C LEU A 17 -67.39 141.22 -56.37
N SER A 18 -66.66 142.29 -56.06
CA SER A 18 -67.19 143.64 -55.86
C SER A 18 -66.81 144.51 -57.07
N GLN A 19 -67.80 145.08 -57.76
CA GLN A 19 -67.79 146.42 -58.39
C GLN A 19 -69.09 146.64 -59.18
N THR A 20 -69.89 147.66 -58.84
CA THR A 20 -70.41 148.76 -59.69
C THR A 20 -71.49 149.55 -58.90
N ALA A 21 -71.69 150.82 -59.25
CA ALA A 21 -72.10 151.94 -58.40
C ALA A 21 -73.54 152.50 -58.59
N GLY A 22 -73.93 153.39 -57.66
CA GLY A 22 -74.92 154.50 -57.80
C GLY A 22 -76.13 154.42 -56.86
N LYS A 23 -76.68 155.46 -56.18
CA LYS A 23 -76.48 156.93 -55.96
C LYS A 23 -77.35 157.29 -54.72
N SER A 24 -77.02 158.25 -53.83
CA SER A 24 -77.41 159.69 -53.85
C SER A 24 -76.66 160.47 -52.72
N GLU A 25 -75.95 161.58 -53.01
CA GLU A 25 -76.26 163.03 -52.70
C GLU A 25 -76.42 163.40 -51.20
N THR A 26 -75.83 164.43 -50.56
CA THR A 26 -75.36 165.79 -50.93
C THR A 26 -74.52 166.41 -49.78
N THR A 27 -73.58 167.33 -50.07
CA THR A 27 -72.72 168.23 -49.22
C THR A 27 -73.51 169.25 -48.33
N PRO A 28 -72.92 170.14 -47.44
CA PRO A 28 -71.56 170.27 -46.83
C PRO A 28 -71.46 170.68 -45.30
N ALA A 29 -70.22 170.63 -44.75
CA ALA A 29 -69.61 171.43 -43.62
C ALA A 29 -69.71 170.95 -42.11
N PRO A 30 -68.79 171.35 -41.18
CA PRO A 30 -67.97 170.44 -40.35
C PRO A 30 -68.18 170.46 -38.80
N SER A 31 -67.82 169.38 -38.06
CA SER A 31 -67.61 169.43 -36.59
C SER A 31 -66.63 168.36 -36.03
N LYS A 32 -65.91 168.71 -34.94
CA LYS A 32 -64.65 168.13 -34.42
C LYS A 32 -64.74 166.81 -33.61
N ASN A 33 -65.87 166.10 -33.61
CA ASN A 33 -66.07 164.92 -32.72
C ASN A 33 -65.58 163.58 -33.34
N ILE A 34 -65.65 163.46 -34.66
CA ILE A 34 -65.35 162.24 -35.43
C ILE A 34 -63.85 161.87 -35.40
N ASP A 35 -62.96 162.87 -35.23
CA ASP A 35 -61.50 162.67 -35.31
C ASP A 35 -60.93 161.86 -34.12
N LEU A 36 -61.56 161.92 -32.95
CA LEU A 36 -61.14 161.14 -31.76
C LEU A 36 -61.54 159.67 -31.86
N GLU A 37 -62.73 159.40 -32.39
CA GLU A 37 -63.26 158.03 -32.57
C GLU A 37 -62.48 157.30 -33.68
N VAL A 38 -62.15 158.00 -34.77
CA VAL A 38 -61.24 157.49 -35.81
C VAL A 38 -59.86 157.17 -35.25
N LYS A 39 -59.26 158.02 -34.40
CA LYS A 39 -57.96 157.74 -33.76
C LYS A 39 -58.01 156.57 -32.77
N GLN A 40 -59.08 156.43 -32.00
CA GLN A 40 -59.25 155.30 -31.07
C GLN A 40 -59.41 153.98 -31.82
N LEU A 41 -60.22 153.96 -32.88
CA LEU A 41 -60.38 152.80 -33.76
C LEU A 41 -59.07 152.48 -34.49
N GLN A 42 -58.33 153.49 -34.93
CA GLN A 42 -57.02 153.33 -35.56
C GLN A 42 -55.98 152.72 -34.59
N CYS A 43 -55.99 153.13 -33.32
CA CYS A 43 -55.14 152.53 -32.28
C CYS A 43 -55.53 151.07 -31.97
N LYS A 44 -56.83 150.76 -31.85
CA LYS A 44 -57.31 149.38 -31.66
C LYS A 44 -56.98 148.50 -32.86
N LEU A 45 -57.12 149.02 -34.08
CA LEU A 45 -56.74 148.32 -35.30
C LEU A 45 -55.22 148.08 -35.34
N LYS A 46 -54.40 149.06 -34.97
CA LYS A 46 -52.94 148.93 -34.90
C LYS A 46 -52.51 147.87 -33.87
N ASN A 47 -53.10 147.88 -32.68
CA ASN A 47 -52.83 146.90 -31.62
C ASN A 47 -53.29 145.49 -32.02
N SER A 48 -54.48 145.39 -32.61
CA SER A 48 -54.99 144.13 -33.15
C SER A 48 -54.08 143.61 -34.28
N ASN A 49 -53.59 144.48 -35.16
CA ASN A 49 -52.66 144.11 -36.23
C ASN A 49 -51.29 143.64 -35.71
N THR A 50 -50.75 144.27 -34.66
CA THR A 50 -49.52 143.80 -34.00
C THR A 50 -49.71 142.45 -33.32
N GLU A 51 -50.87 142.23 -32.68
CA GLU A 51 -51.18 140.95 -32.04
C GLU A 51 -51.43 139.85 -33.09
N ILE A 52 -52.10 140.16 -34.20
CA ILE A 52 -52.26 139.26 -35.36
C ILE A 52 -50.88 138.89 -35.93
N THR A 53 -49.94 139.84 -36.03
CA THR A 53 -48.59 139.57 -36.52
C THR A 53 -47.84 138.65 -35.56
N LYS A 54 -47.92 138.89 -34.25
CA LYS A 54 -47.32 138.03 -33.22
C LYS A 54 -47.92 136.62 -33.26
N GLN A 55 -49.25 136.52 -33.28
CA GLN A 55 -49.96 135.25 -33.41
C GLN A 55 -49.58 134.53 -34.72
N SER A 56 -49.43 135.25 -35.84
CA SER A 56 -48.97 134.69 -37.11
C SER A 56 -47.56 134.10 -36.99
N THR A 57 -46.62 134.79 -36.32
CA THR A 57 -45.27 134.25 -36.08
C THR A 57 -45.28 133.03 -35.15
N THR A 58 -46.11 133.03 -34.11
CA THR A 58 -46.30 131.88 -33.22
C THR A 58 -46.89 130.69 -33.96
N ILE A 59 -47.92 130.91 -34.79
CA ILE A 59 -48.53 129.87 -35.63
C ILE A 59 -47.49 129.29 -36.61
N LYS A 60 -46.64 130.12 -37.22
CA LYS A 60 -45.54 129.66 -38.10
C LYS A 60 -44.54 128.80 -37.33
N SER A 61 -44.13 129.21 -36.13
CA SER A 61 -43.22 128.43 -35.27
C SER A 61 -43.83 127.10 -34.83
N LEU A 62 -45.09 127.10 -34.38
CA LEU A 62 -45.83 125.90 -34.02
C LEU A 62 -46.01 124.96 -35.22
N LYS A 63 -46.31 125.51 -36.41
CA LYS A 63 -46.39 124.73 -37.65
C LYS A 63 -45.07 124.05 -37.98
N LYS A 64 -43.94 124.75 -37.82
CA LYS A 64 -42.60 124.15 -37.99
C LYS A 64 -42.36 123.03 -36.97
N GLN A 65 -42.68 123.26 -35.70
CA GLN A 65 -42.54 122.23 -34.65
C GLN A 65 -43.43 121.01 -34.89
N VAL A 66 -44.67 121.19 -35.38
CA VAL A 66 -45.56 120.09 -35.77
C VAL A 66 -44.93 119.29 -36.90
N GLN A 67 -44.41 119.95 -37.94
CA GLN A 67 -43.73 119.28 -39.05
C GLN A 67 -42.50 118.48 -38.59
N GLU A 68 -41.64 119.07 -37.74
CA GLU A 68 -40.47 118.39 -37.17
C GLU A 68 -40.88 117.16 -36.33
N LYS A 69 -41.96 117.27 -35.54
CA LYS A 69 -42.52 116.14 -34.79
C LYS A 69 -43.09 115.06 -35.71
N GLU A 70 -43.77 115.42 -36.80
CA GLU A 70 -44.27 114.46 -37.79
C GLU A 70 -43.15 113.72 -38.51
N GLU A 71 -42.07 114.40 -38.87
CA GLU A 71 -40.85 113.78 -39.41
C GLU A 71 -40.24 112.80 -38.40
N ARG A 72 -40.14 113.22 -37.13
CA ARG A 72 -39.64 112.36 -36.06
C ARG A 72 -40.52 111.13 -35.83
N ILE A 73 -41.84 111.29 -35.89
CA ILE A 73 -42.79 110.17 -35.81
C ILE A 73 -42.58 109.20 -36.98
N ARG A 74 -42.40 109.70 -38.20
CA ARG A 74 -42.11 108.84 -39.37
C ARG A 74 -40.81 108.06 -39.20
N GLU A 75 -39.73 108.70 -38.74
CA GLU A 75 -38.45 108.02 -38.45
C GLU A 75 -38.59 106.93 -37.38
N LEU A 76 -39.30 107.24 -36.28
CA LEU A 76 -39.56 106.28 -35.22
C LEU A 76 -40.40 105.11 -35.72
N GLN A 77 -41.39 105.35 -36.56
CA GLN A 77 -42.22 104.29 -37.15
C GLN A 77 -41.39 103.34 -38.02
N VAL A 78 -40.48 103.86 -38.85
CA VAL A 78 -39.54 103.03 -39.62
C VAL A 78 -38.61 102.23 -38.71
N ASN A 79 -38.09 102.85 -37.64
CA ASN A 79 -37.25 102.17 -36.66
C ASN A 79 -37.99 101.05 -35.93
N ILE A 80 -39.25 101.27 -35.52
CA ILE A 80 -40.12 100.26 -34.92
C ILE A 80 -40.30 99.09 -35.88
N SER A 81 -40.68 99.33 -37.14
CA SER A 81 -40.86 98.25 -38.13
C SER A 81 -39.57 97.48 -38.44
N ARG A 82 -38.40 98.12 -38.32
CA ARG A 82 -37.11 97.42 -38.42
C ARG A 82 -36.86 96.53 -37.20
N LEU A 83 -37.09 97.04 -35.99
CA LEU A 83 -36.90 96.29 -34.74
C LEU A 83 -37.90 95.14 -34.60
N GLU A 84 -39.14 95.31 -35.05
CA GLU A 84 -40.16 94.24 -35.08
C GLU A 84 -39.69 93.05 -35.93
N ARG A 85 -39.12 93.31 -37.11
CA ARG A 85 -38.55 92.25 -37.96
C ARG A 85 -37.38 91.54 -37.29
N ASP A 86 -36.46 92.28 -36.67
CA ASP A 86 -35.32 91.69 -35.94
C ASP A 86 -35.78 90.84 -34.75
N LEU A 87 -36.78 91.30 -33.99
CA LEU A 87 -37.37 90.55 -32.89
C LEU A 87 -38.00 89.24 -33.39
N ILE A 88 -38.76 89.29 -34.49
CA ILE A 88 -39.36 88.10 -35.11
C ILE A 88 -38.26 87.11 -35.54
N MET A 89 -37.19 87.58 -36.21
CA MET A 89 -36.08 86.72 -36.63
C MET A 89 -35.35 86.08 -35.44
N LYS A 90 -35.06 86.86 -34.39
CA LYS A 90 -34.44 86.34 -33.15
C LYS A 90 -35.33 85.33 -32.44
N ARG A 91 -36.65 85.54 -32.41
CA ARG A 91 -37.61 84.58 -31.85
C ARG A 91 -37.57 83.25 -32.61
N HIS A 92 -37.55 83.28 -33.95
CA HIS A 92 -37.41 82.06 -34.76
C HIS A 92 -36.08 81.35 -34.49
N LEU A 93 -34.97 82.09 -34.40
CA LEU A 93 -33.65 81.51 -34.09
C LEU A 93 -33.63 80.86 -32.70
N ILE A 94 -34.23 81.48 -31.69
CA ILE A 94 -34.33 80.92 -30.34
C ILE A 94 -35.14 79.62 -30.36
N GLU A 95 -36.24 79.58 -31.11
CA GLU A 95 -37.09 78.38 -31.20
C GLU A 95 -36.38 77.23 -31.93
N ASP A 96 -35.67 77.52 -33.02
CA ASP A 96 -34.81 76.55 -33.71
C ASP A 96 -33.74 75.98 -32.76
N LEU A 97 -33.01 76.86 -32.04
CA LEU A 97 -31.99 76.44 -31.08
C LEU A 97 -32.58 75.59 -29.92
N LYS A 98 -33.77 75.92 -29.43
CA LYS A 98 -34.47 75.10 -28.43
C LYS A 98 -34.82 73.72 -28.96
N SER A 99 -35.33 73.64 -30.19
CA SER A 99 -35.67 72.36 -30.82
C SER A 99 -34.42 71.47 -31.00
N ARG A 100 -33.32 72.07 -31.45
CA ARG A 100 -32.02 71.38 -31.59
C ARG A 100 -31.46 70.92 -30.25
N LEU A 101 -31.59 71.74 -29.20
CA LEU A 101 -31.19 71.35 -27.85
C LEU A 101 -31.99 70.14 -27.36
N LYS A 102 -33.32 70.14 -27.55
CA LYS A 102 -34.18 69.02 -27.17
C LYS A 102 -33.83 67.74 -27.94
N ALA A 103 -33.62 67.84 -29.25
CA ALA A 103 -33.18 66.70 -30.06
C ALA A 103 -31.82 66.15 -29.61
N ASN A 104 -30.87 67.03 -29.25
CA ASN A 104 -29.58 66.61 -28.71
C ASN A 104 -29.71 65.91 -27.35
N GLN A 105 -30.58 66.39 -26.46
CA GLN A 105 -30.83 65.75 -25.15
C GLN A 105 -31.45 64.35 -25.32
N GLU A 106 -32.39 64.18 -26.25
CA GLU A 106 -32.97 62.87 -26.59
C GLU A 106 -31.90 61.95 -27.22
N ASN A 107 -31.04 62.48 -28.07
CA ASN A 107 -29.92 61.73 -28.65
C ASN A 107 -28.87 61.33 -27.59
N GLU A 108 -28.58 62.19 -26.61
CA GLU A 108 -27.68 61.90 -25.49
C GLU A 108 -28.27 60.80 -24.60
N LYS A 109 -29.57 60.88 -24.30
CA LYS A 109 -30.28 59.84 -23.53
C LYS A 109 -30.22 58.49 -24.24
N THR A 110 -30.55 58.44 -25.53
CA THR A 110 -30.49 57.19 -26.31
C THR A 110 -29.04 56.67 -26.42
N SER A 111 -28.05 57.55 -26.61
CA SER A 111 -26.64 57.16 -26.61
C SER A 111 -26.21 56.57 -25.26
N SER A 112 -26.60 57.20 -24.15
CA SER A 112 -26.34 56.70 -22.79
C SER A 112 -26.97 55.32 -22.57
N GLU A 113 -28.22 55.11 -22.98
CA GLU A 113 -28.90 53.82 -22.87
C GLU A 113 -28.21 52.73 -23.71
N THR A 114 -27.75 53.07 -24.92
CA THR A 114 -26.99 52.13 -25.76
C THR A 114 -25.62 51.79 -25.15
N LEU A 115 -24.94 52.76 -24.54
CA LEU A 115 -23.65 52.56 -23.88
C LEU A 115 -23.81 51.64 -22.67
N GLU A 116 -24.80 51.88 -21.82
CA GLU A 116 -25.10 51.02 -20.66
C GLU A 116 -25.47 49.59 -21.10
N SER A 117 -26.23 49.45 -22.20
CA SER A 117 -26.52 48.13 -22.77
C SER A 117 -25.26 47.43 -23.28
N LEU A 118 -24.30 48.16 -23.85
CA LEU A 118 -23.04 47.59 -24.32
C LEU A 118 -22.16 47.20 -23.15
N GLU A 119 -22.07 48.02 -22.11
CA GLU A 119 -21.34 47.71 -20.88
C GLU A 119 -21.85 46.43 -20.22
N ARG A 120 -23.18 46.28 -20.07
CA ARG A 120 -23.80 45.04 -19.58
C ARG A 120 -23.47 43.82 -20.44
N LYS A 121 -23.39 43.98 -21.77
CA LYS A 121 -22.99 42.89 -22.68
C LYS A 121 -21.51 42.52 -22.54
N VAL A 122 -20.64 43.52 -22.36
CA VAL A 122 -19.20 43.31 -22.14
C VAL A 122 -18.97 42.59 -20.82
N GLU A 123 -19.66 42.99 -19.76
CA GLU A 123 -19.56 42.34 -18.45
C GLU A 123 -20.08 40.90 -18.48
N ALA A 124 -21.24 40.66 -19.10
CA ALA A 124 -21.75 39.30 -19.30
C ALA A 124 -20.78 38.42 -20.11
N LEU A 125 -20.17 38.98 -21.17
CA LEU A 125 -19.19 38.26 -21.97
C LEU A 125 -17.89 37.99 -21.19
N ALA A 126 -17.43 38.93 -20.37
CA ALA A 126 -16.26 38.75 -19.54
C ALA A 126 -16.46 37.61 -18.52
N GLU A 127 -17.63 37.54 -17.89
CA GLU A 127 -17.97 36.46 -16.95
C GLU A 127 -18.12 35.09 -17.66
N ASP A 128 -18.74 35.06 -18.85
CA ASP A 128 -18.79 33.84 -19.68
C ASP A 128 -17.38 33.34 -20.05
N LYS A 129 -16.47 34.25 -20.44
CA LYS A 129 -15.07 33.88 -20.70
C LYS A 129 -14.35 33.40 -19.45
N ARG A 130 -14.59 34.03 -18.30
CA ARG A 130 -14.01 33.62 -17.02
C ARG A 130 -14.43 32.19 -16.65
N THR A 131 -15.73 31.91 -16.67
CA THR A 131 -16.27 30.57 -16.37
C THR A 131 -15.77 29.52 -17.37
N SER A 132 -15.68 29.86 -18.66
CA SER A 132 -15.10 28.99 -19.70
C SER A 132 -13.63 28.66 -19.44
N ILE A 133 -12.82 29.66 -19.07
CA ILE A 133 -11.41 29.49 -18.70
C ILE A 133 -11.27 28.60 -17.47
N ASP A 134 -12.10 28.80 -16.44
CA ASP A 134 -12.02 28.03 -15.22
C ASP A 134 -12.46 26.56 -15.45
N SER A 135 -13.47 26.32 -16.29
CA SER A 135 -13.84 24.98 -16.75
C SER A 135 -12.70 24.29 -17.52
N LEU A 136 -11.98 25.02 -18.37
CA LEU A 136 -10.81 24.51 -19.09
C LEU A 136 -9.65 24.16 -18.14
N LYS A 137 -9.37 25.02 -17.15
CA LYS A 137 -8.35 24.75 -16.13
C LYS A 137 -8.67 23.49 -15.32
N GLU A 138 -9.93 23.30 -14.93
CA GLU A 138 -10.33 22.10 -14.20
C GLU A 138 -10.16 20.83 -15.04
N ARG A 139 -10.60 20.86 -16.31
CA ARG A 139 -10.35 19.74 -17.23
C ARG A 139 -8.86 19.44 -17.43
N LEU A 140 -8.02 20.48 -17.51
CA LEU A 140 -6.58 20.31 -17.62
C LEU A 140 -5.98 19.68 -16.36
N ASN A 141 -6.41 20.12 -15.17
CA ASN A 141 -5.98 19.52 -13.89
C ASN A 141 -6.37 18.04 -13.79
N VAL A 142 -7.59 17.69 -14.18
CA VAL A 142 -8.05 16.30 -14.21
C VAL A 142 -7.21 15.47 -15.19
N ALA A 143 -6.91 15.99 -16.38
CA ALA A 143 -6.06 15.32 -17.36
C ALA A 143 -4.62 15.12 -16.85
N MET A 144 -4.04 16.12 -16.18
CA MET A 144 -2.71 16.00 -15.56
C MET A 144 -2.67 14.92 -14.47
N LYS A 145 -3.67 14.90 -13.57
CA LYS A 145 -3.79 13.84 -12.54
C LYS A 145 -3.92 12.46 -13.18
N LYS A 146 -4.73 12.32 -14.23
CA LYS A 146 -4.88 11.06 -14.97
C LYS A 146 -3.54 10.58 -15.53
N SER A 147 -2.78 11.47 -16.18
CA SER A 147 -1.45 11.15 -16.71
C SER A 147 -0.46 10.74 -15.62
N GLN A 148 -0.50 11.38 -14.44
CA GLN A 148 0.32 10.99 -13.29
C GLN A 148 -0.03 9.59 -12.77
N TYR A 149 -1.32 9.26 -12.63
CA TYR A 149 -1.75 7.93 -12.22
C TYR A 149 -1.39 6.85 -13.26
N GLU A 150 -1.53 7.16 -14.54
CA GLU A 150 -1.14 6.27 -15.65
C GLU A 150 0.37 5.99 -15.63
N HIS A 151 1.19 7.03 -15.41
CA HIS A 151 2.64 6.87 -15.25
C HIS A 151 2.99 5.98 -14.05
N MET A 152 2.38 6.23 -12.89
CA MET A 152 2.59 5.41 -11.69
C MET A 152 2.12 3.96 -11.89
N TYR A 153 1.00 3.76 -12.58
CA TYR A 153 0.48 2.44 -12.93
C TYR A 153 1.47 1.67 -13.79
N HIS A 154 1.99 2.28 -14.87
CA HIS A 154 2.99 1.63 -15.72
C HIS A 154 4.27 1.30 -14.96
N LYS A 155 4.76 2.19 -14.10
CA LYS A 155 5.94 1.93 -13.28
C LYS A 155 5.74 0.73 -12.35
N VAL A 156 4.61 0.67 -11.64
CA VAL A 156 4.29 -0.45 -10.74
C VAL A 156 4.11 -1.74 -11.52
N LYS A 157 3.48 -1.69 -12.71
CA LYS A 157 3.32 -2.85 -13.59
C LYS A 157 4.68 -3.40 -14.04
N ASP A 158 5.59 -2.55 -14.49
CA ASP A 158 6.94 -2.96 -14.90
C ASP A 158 7.75 -3.54 -13.73
N GLU A 159 7.60 -2.98 -12.52
CA GLU A 159 8.23 -3.51 -11.31
C GLU A 159 7.65 -4.88 -10.92
N LEU A 160 6.33 -5.08 -11.07
CA LEU A 160 5.66 -6.35 -10.84
C LEU A 160 6.14 -7.42 -11.83
N GLU A 161 6.14 -7.12 -13.13
CA GLU A 161 6.62 -8.05 -14.16
C GLU A 161 8.09 -8.47 -13.92
N LYS A 162 8.95 -7.54 -13.48
CA LYS A 162 10.33 -7.85 -13.09
C LYS A 162 10.42 -8.75 -11.85
N LYS A 163 9.49 -8.60 -10.90
CA LYS A 163 9.44 -9.44 -9.69
C LYS A 163 8.92 -10.83 -10.02
N ASP A 164 7.90 -10.93 -10.88
CA ASP A 164 7.38 -12.21 -11.35
C ASP A 164 8.45 -13.01 -12.10
N LEU A 165 9.22 -12.39 -13.00
CA LEU A 165 10.34 -13.05 -13.68
C LEU A 165 11.39 -13.59 -12.69
N LYS A 166 11.71 -12.80 -11.64
CA LYS A 166 12.65 -13.24 -10.59
C LYS A 166 12.08 -14.38 -9.75
N LEU A 167 10.79 -14.34 -9.45
CA LEU A 167 10.09 -15.35 -8.68
C LEU A 167 10.07 -16.67 -9.46
N THR A 168 9.66 -16.66 -10.73
CA THR A 168 9.68 -17.86 -11.60
C THR A 168 11.10 -18.45 -11.72
N LYS A 169 12.14 -17.61 -11.81
CA LYS A 169 13.54 -18.08 -11.83
C LYS A 169 13.97 -18.71 -10.51
N LEU A 170 13.47 -18.22 -9.37
CA LEU A 170 13.76 -18.81 -8.06
C LEU A 170 12.98 -20.11 -7.86
N GLU A 171 11.73 -20.16 -8.29
CA GLU A 171 10.92 -21.39 -8.27
C GLU A 171 11.56 -22.49 -9.12
N SER A 172 12.04 -22.17 -10.34
CA SER A 172 12.71 -23.17 -11.18
C SER A 172 13.97 -23.73 -10.51
N LYS A 173 14.75 -22.87 -9.85
CA LYS A 173 15.93 -23.29 -9.07
C LYS A 173 15.56 -24.10 -7.85
N MET A 174 14.49 -23.74 -7.16
CA MET A 174 13.99 -24.48 -6.00
C MET A 174 13.61 -25.91 -6.41
N ILE A 175 12.85 -26.06 -7.50
CA ILE A 175 12.46 -27.35 -8.06
C ILE A 175 13.71 -28.16 -8.46
N GLU A 176 14.68 -27.55 -9.15
CA GLU A 176 15.94 -28.22 -9.51
C GLU A 176 16.69 -28.71 -8.26
N THR A 177 16.82 -27.87 -7.23
CA THR A 177 17.48 -28.26 -5.98
C THR A 177 16.71 -29.36 -5.24
N GLU A 178 15.39 -29.31 -5.24
CA GLU A 178 14.53 -30.33 -4.64
C GLU A 178 14.72 -31.67 -5.36
N CYS A 179 14.73 -31.69 -6.69
CA CYS A 179 15.03 -32.90 -7.48
C CYS A 179 16.42 -33.46 -7.16
N THR A 180 17.46 -32.61 -7.13
CA THR A 180 18.82 -33.08 -6.79
C THR A 180 18.91 -33.62 -5.37
N MET A 181 18.14 -33.05 -4.43
CA MET A 181 18.08 -33.51 -3.06
C MET A 181 17.36 -34.85 -2.94
N THR A 182 16.23 -35.04 -3.64
CA THR A 182 15.51 -36.32 -3.66
C THR A 182 16.34 -37.44 -4.30
N ASP A 183 17.11 -37.12 -5.34
CA ASP A 183 18.02 -38.08 -5.98
C ASP A 183 19.15 -38.48 -5.03
N LEU A 184 19.73 -37.52 -4.31
CA LEU A 184 20.77 -37.76 -3.31
C LEU A 184 20.25 -38.59 -2.13
N GLU A 185 19.05 -38.29 -1.62
CA GLU A 185 18.40 -39.06 -0.55
C GLU A 185 18.11 -40.50 -0.99
N THR A 186 17.64 -40.68 -2.22
CA THR A 186 17.39 -42.01 -2.79
C THR A 186 18.70 -42.79 -2.93
N ALA A 187 19.76 -42.16 -3.44
CA ALA A 187 21.08 -42.79 -3.56
C ALA A 187 21.67 -43.18 -2.20
N ALA A 188 21.58 -42.30 -1.19
CA ALA A 188 22.04 -42.58 0.17
C ALA A 188 21.24 -43.74 0.80
N SER A 189 19.92 -43.76 0.62
CA SER A 189 19.06 -44.84 1.10
C SER A 189 19.40 -46.19 0.48
N GLN A 190 19.67 -46.21 -0.83
CA GLN A 190 20.11 -47.42 -1.53
C GLN A 190 21.46 -47.94 -1.02
N GLN A 191 22.44 -47.04 -0.80
CA GLN A 191 23.74 -47.41 -0.25
C GLN A 191 23.63 -47.98 1.17
N LEU A 192 22.88 -47.31 2.06
CA LEU A 192 22.66 -47.79 3.42
C LEU A 192 21.94 -49.15 3.43
N HIS A 193 20.92 -49.31 2.59
CA HIS A 193 20.23 -50.59 2.45
C HIS A 193 21.17 -51.71 1.96
N GLY A 194 22.03 -51.42 0.97
CA GLY A 194 23.04 -52.34 0.47
C GLY A 194 24.04 -52.77 1.55
N LEU A 195 24.57 -51.82 2.32
CA LEU A 195 25.48 -52.08 3.43
C LEU A 195 24.82 -52.88 4.55
N ALA A 196 23.59 -52.53 4.94
CA ALA A 196 22.83 -53.26 5.95
C ALA A 196 22.56 -54.71 5.52
N LYS A 197 22.27 -54.93 4.23
CA LYS A 197 22.10 -56.28 3.69
C LYS A 197 23.39 -57.09 3.74
N GLN A 198 24.52 -56.49 3.35
CA GLN A 198 25.83 -57.16 3.39
C GLN A 198 26.26 -57.49 4.83
N SER A 199 26.07 -56.57 5.78
CA SER A 199 26.42 -56.80 7.18
C SER A 199 25.53 -57.88 7.81
N ALA A 200 24.22 -57.89 7.53
CA ALA A 200 23.32 -58.94 7.98
C ALA A 200 23.74 -60.33 7.45
N GLN A 201 24.09 -60.42 6.17
CA GLN A 201 24.57 -61.67 5.56
C GLN A 201 25.89 -62.14 6.19
N ALA A 202 26.86 -61.22 6.41
CA ALA A 202 28.13 -61.55 7.06
C ALA A 202 27.93 -62.04 8.50
N LEU A 203 27.06 -61.38 9.27
CA LEU A 203 26.70 -61.82 10.62
C LEU A 203 26.02 -63.18 10.63
N GLU A 204 25.10 -63.44 9.70
CA GLU A 204 24.46 -64.75 9.58
C GLU A 204 25.49 -65.86 9.28
N THR A 205 26.46 -65.60 8.40
CA THR A 205 27.53 -66.56 8.12
C THR A 205 28.42 -66.83 9.32
N LEU A 206 28.85 -65.79 10.04
CA LEU A 206 29.65 -65.93 11.26
C LEU A 206 28.88 -66.68 12.36
N GLN A 207 27.59 -66.41 12.51
CA GLN A 207 26.74 -67.10 13.47
C GLN A 207 26.63 -68.59 13.15
N LYS A 208 26.48 -68.96 11.87
CA LYS A 208 26.48 -70.36 11.43
C LYS A 208 27.83 -71.04 11.70
N GLU A 209 28.95 -70.39 11.40
CA GLU A 209 30.29 -70.94 11.68
C GLU A 209 30.57 -71.10 13.18
N LEU A 210 30.10 -70.15 14.00
CA LEU A 210 30.20 -70.22 15.45
C LEU A 210 29.40 -71.40 16.00
N LEU A 211 28.15 -71.58 15.55
CA LEU A 211 27.33 -72.73 15.93
C LEU A 211 28.02 -74.04 15.56
N LEU A 212 28.51 -74.18 14.33
CA LEU A 212 29.24 -75.37 13.88
C LEU A 212 30.51 -75.64 14.71
N THR A 213 31.23 -74.58 15.11
CA THR A 213 32.42 -74.71 15.95
C THR A 213 32.05 -75.11 17.38
N SER A 214 30.98 -74.54 17.91
CA SER A 214 30.43 -74.90 19.22
C SER A 214 29.99 -76.37 19.26
N ASP A 215 29.30 -76.83 18.21
CA ASP A 215 28.86 -78.23 18.09
C ASP A 215 30.07 -79.18 18.09
N LYS A 216 31.12 -78.87 17.32
CA LYS A 216 32.38 -79.65 17.31
C LYS A 216 33.07 -79.68 18.68
N VAL A 217 33.05 -78.58 19.41
CA VAL A 217 33.63 -78.51 20.76
C VAL A 217 32.84 -79.37 21.75
N GLU A 218 31.51 -79.35 21.68
CA GLU A 218 30.66 -80.21 22.53
C GLU A 218 30.80 -81.70 22.18
N GLU A 219 30.93 -82.05 20.89
CA GLU A 219 31.27 -83.41 20.46
C GLU A 219 32.62 -83.86 21.04
N PHE A 220 33.65 -83.02 20.94
CA PHE A 220 34.97 -83.31 21.50
C PHE A 220 34.90 -83.49 23.02
N LYS A 221 34.19 -82.61 23.73
CA LYS A 221 33.98 -82.73 25.18
C LYS A 221 33.30 -84.04 25.55
N THR A 222 32.30 -84.46 24.77
CA THR A 222 31.61 -85.75 24.93
C THR A 222 32.53 -86.93 24.68
N PHE A 223 33.37 -86.87 23.64
CA PHE A 223 34.39 -87.87 23.35
C PHE A 223 35.37 -88.03 24.52
N VAL A 224 35.95 -86.94 25.02
CA VAL A 224 36.89 -87.00 26.16
C VAL A 224 36.22 -87.58 27.40
N LYS A 225 34.98 -87.16 27.72
CA LYS A 225 34.23 -87.72 28.86
C LYS A 225 34.04 -89.23 28.73
N THR A 226 33.74 -89.71 27.53
CA THR A 226 33.56 -91.14 27.25
C THR A 226 34.88 -91.89 27.39
N LEU A 227 35.96 -91.37 26.79
CA LEU A 227 37.30 -91.95 26.88
C LEU A 227 37.78 -92.05 28.34
N THR A 228 37.58 -91.00 29.12
CA THR A 228 37.98 -90.93 30.54
C THR A 228 37.23 -91.97 31.38
N ARG A 229 35.93 -92.17 31.12
CA ARG A 229 35.12 -93.20 31.77
C ARG A 229 35.59 -94.61 31.40
N GLU A 230 35.87 -94.86 30.13
CA GLU A 230 36.34 -96.17 29.65
C GLU A 230 37.72 -96.51 30.24
N LEU A 231 38.63 -95.53 30.31
CA LEU A 231 39.93 -95.70 30.94
C LEU A 231 39.80 -96.02 32.43
N HIS A 232 38.97 -95.27 33.15
CA HIS A 232 38.68 -95.53 34.56
C HIS A 232 38.08 -96.93 34.77
N HIS A 233 37.08 -97.32 33.96
CA HIS A 233 36.46 -98.64 34.03
C HIS A 233 37.48 -99.76 33.81
N SER A 234 38.33 -99.63 32.78
CA SER A 234 39.37 -100.60 32.47
C SER A 234 40.41 -100.74 33.59
N ILE A 235 40.82 -99.63 34.24
CA ILE A 235 41.73 -99.66 35.40
C ILE A 235 41.06 -100.39 36.57
N GLN A 236 39.78 -100.10 36.84
CA GLN A 236 39.02 -100.75 37.90
C GLN A 236 38.83 -102.25 37.68
N GLU A 237 38.55 -102.66 36.44
CA GLU A 237 38.54 -104.09 36.08
C GLU A 237 39.89 -104.76 36.32
N LEU A 238 41.00 -104.10 36.00
CA LEU A 238 42.35 -104.64 36.25
C LEU A 238 42.64 -104.73 37.75
N ARG A 239 42.32 -103.69 38.54
CA ARG A 239 42.50 -103.72 40.00
C ARG A 239 41.70 -104.86 40.62
N THR A 240 40.42 -105.02 40.25
CA THR A 240 39.59 -106.13 40.74
C THR A 240 40.13 -107.51 40.34
N LYS A 241 40.64 -107.67 39.10
CA LYS A 241 41.27 -108.91 38.62
C LYS A 241 42.60 -109.23 39.31
N ILE A 242 43.36 -108.22 39.77
CA ILE A 242 44.61 -108.40 40.56
C ILE A 242 44.28 -108.72 42.02
N GLU A 243 43.28 -108.03 42.58
CA GLU A 243 42.94 -108.14 44.00
C GLU A 243 42.25 -109.46 44.33
N LEU A 244 41.44 -110.03 43.42
CA LEU A 244 40.76 -111.32 43.62
C LEU A 244 41.74 -112.50 43.89
N PRO A 245 42.78 -112.73 43.07
CA PRO A 245 43.80 -113.75 43.35
C PRO A 245 44.71 -113.42 44.54
N LYS A 246 45.10 -112.15 44.75
CA LYS A 246 45.84 -111.75 45.97
C LYS A 246 45.04 -112.02 47.25
N ARG A 247 43.75 -111.70 47.27
CA ARG A 247 42.83 -112.02 48.38
C ARG A 247 42.71 -113.53 48.62
N MET A 248 42.77 -114.36 47.57
CA MET A 248 42.77 -115.83 47.71
C MET A 248 44.09 -116.38 48.27
N GLU A 249 45.22 -115.73 47.98
CA GLU A 249 46.55 -116.06 48.51
C GLU A 249 46.67 -115.65 49.98
N ASP A 250 46.24 -114.43 50.33
CA ASP A 250 46.13 -113.93 51.71
C ASP A 250 45.14 -114.78 52.55
N MET A 251 44.03 -115.25 51.95
CA MET A 251 43.11 -116.20 52.60
C MET A 251 43.74 -117.57 52.87
N LYS A 252 44.64 -118.05 52.00
CA LYS A 252 45.34 -119.33 52.19
C LYS A 252 46.42 -119.22 53.26
N GLU A 253 47.05 -118.06 53.40
CA GLU A 253 48.09 -117.81 54.39
C GLU A 253 47.50 -117.52 55.79
N CYS A 254 46.39 -116.76 55.86
CA CYS A 254 45.69 -116.45 57.11
C CYS A 254 44.93 -117.66 57.72
N LYS A 255 44.48 -118.62 56.89
CA LYS A 255 43.88 -119.88 57.35
C LYS A 255 44.81 -120.76 58.19
N LYS A 256 46.13 -120.51 58.18
CA LYS A 256 47.08 -121.24 59.03
C LYS A 256 47.16 -120.70 60.47
N GLY A 257 46.55 -119.55 60.77
CA GLY A 257 46.68 -118.89 62.08
C GLY A 257 45.39 -118.67 62.89
N LEU A 258 44.21 -118.59 62.27
CA LEU A 258 42.96 -118.19 62.94
C LEU A 258 41.75 -119.04 62.50
N SER A 259 40.95 -119.51 63.46
CA SER A 259 39.69 -120.25 63.24
C SER A 259 38.60 -119.36 62.62
N GLN A 260 37.80 -119.92 61.70
CA GLN A 260 36.69 -119.25 61.00
C GLN A 260 35.66 -118.60 61.94
N GLU A 261 35.52 -119.11 63.16
CA GLU A 261 34.63 -118.58 64.20
C GLU A 261 35.09 -117.22 64.75
N CYS A 262 36.40 -116.97 64.84
CA CYS A 262 36.94 -115.68 65.31
C CYS A 262 36.67 -114.55 64.33
N LEU A 263 36.72 -114.84 63.02
CA LEU A 263 36.45 -113.87 61.97
C LEU A 263 34.96 -113.49 61.91
N GLN A 264 34.07 -114.47 62.08
CA GLN A 264 32.62 -114.23 62.14
C GLN A 264 32.22 -113.43 63.39
N LEU A 265 32.88 -113.70 64.52
CA LEU A 265 32.68 -112.93 65.75
C LEU A 265 33.17 -111.48 65.60
N ALA A 266 34.34 -111.25 65.00
CA ALA A 266 34.86 -109.91 64.74
C ALA A 266 33.96 -109.10 63.78
N ALA A 267 33.44 -109.74 62.72
CA ALA A 267 32.49 -109.12 61.79
C ALA A 267 31.20 -108.70 62.49
N SER A 268 30.70 -109.55 63.39
CA SER A 268 29.47 -109.29 64.15
C SER A 268 29.66 -108.21 65.23
N ILE A 269 30.83 -108.16 65.90
CA ILE A 269 31.14 -107.12 66.89
C ILE A 269 31.32 -105.75 66.22
N LEU A 270 31.97 -105.70 65.06
CA LEU A 270 32.25 -104.47 64.33
C LEU A 270 31.12 -104.05 63.38
N ASN A 271 30.03 -104.84 63.30
CA ASN A 271 28.87 -104.63 62.43
C ASN A 271 29.24 -104.35 60.97
N VAL A 272 30.23 -105.09 60.46
CA VAL A 272 30.73 -105.04 59.09
C VAL A 272 30.64 -106.44 58.48
N SER A 273 30.46 -106.57 57.17
CA SER A 273 30.41 -107.90 56.57
C SER A 273 31.79 -108.58 56.66
N THR A 274 31.83 -109.91 56.64
CA THR A 274 33.09 -110.65 56.61
C THR A 274 33.95 -110.28 55.39
N THR A 275 33.33 -109.79 54.31
CA THR A 275 34.01 -109.23 53.13
C THR A 275 34.62 -107.86 53.37
N ASP A 276 33.99 -107.00 54.19
CA ASP A 276 34.49 -105.65 54.50
C ASP A 276 35.72 -105.67 55.42
N LEU A 277 35.89 -106.73 56.24
CA LEU A 277 37.07 -106.92 57.10
C LEU A 277 38.35 -107.24 56.31
N TYR A 278 38.22 -107.74 55.08
CA TYR A 278 39.35 -108.03 54.18
C TYR A 278 39.53 -106.98 53.08
N GLU A 279 38.66 -105.97 53.02
CA GLU A 279 38.95 -104.79 52.21
C GLU A 279 40.10 -104.01 52.84
N THR A 280 41.30 -104.22 52.31
CA THR A 280 42.47 -103.48 52.76
C THR A 280 42.24 -101.98 52.55
N ALA A 281 42.62 -101.15 53.52
CA ALA A 281 42.51 -99.68 53.43
C ALA A 281 43.13 -99.10 52.14
N LYS A 282 44.04 -99.85 51.51
CA LYS A 282 44.70 -99.53 50.25
C LYS A 282 43.72 -99.43 49.07
N THR A 283 42.78 -100.36 48.92
CA THR A 283 41.87 -100.36 47.77
C THR A 283 40.80 -99.28 47.88
N LYS A 284 40.27 -99.03 49.07
CA LYS A 284 39.39 -97.86 49.33
C LYS A 284 40.05 -96.52 48.98
N MET A 285 41.34 -96.37 49.30
CA MET A 285 42.09 -95.16 48.98
C MET A 285 42.30 -94.97 47.46
N GLU A 286 42.45 -96.06 46.70
CA GLU A 286 42.61 -96.04 45.25
C GLU A 286 41.29 -95.68 44.52
N PHE A 287 40.14 -96.10 45.04
CA PHE A 287 38.82 -95.70 44.51
C PHE A 287 38.54 -94.20 44.68
N GLU A 288 38.88 -93.59 45.82
CA GLU A 288 38.63 -92.16 46.03
C GLU A 288 39.55 -91.29 45.14
N LYS A 289 40.82 -91.70 44.94
CA LYS A 289 41.75 -91.03 44.01
C LYS A 289 41.25 -91.03 42.57
N ASP A 290 40.62 -92.10 42.13
CA ASP A 290 40.04 -92.16 40.79
C ASP A 290 38.84 -91.23 40.62
N LYS A 291 38.02 -91.09 41.66
CA LYS A 291 36.88 -90.17 41.68
C LYS A 291 37.35 -88.72 41.67
N GLU A 292 38.41 -88.39 42.42
CA GLU A 292 39.07 -87.08 42.36
C GLU A 292 39.65 -86.80 40.97
N TRP A 293 40.26 -87.80 40.32
CA TRP A 293 40.77 -87.68 38.96
C TRP A 293 39.65 -87.43 37.94
N LEU A 294 38.53 -88.15 38.02
CA LEU A 294 37.37 -87.90 37.15
C LEU A 294 36.82 -86.48 37.32
N GLN A 295 36.77 -85.98 38.55
CA GLN A 295 36.36 -84.60 38.84
C GLN A 295 37.37 -83.59 38.31
N HIS A 296 38.67 -83.89 38.37
CA HIS A 296 39.73 -83.06 37.82
C HIS A 296 39.60 -82.94 36.29
N ILE A 297 39.38 -84.04 35.58
CA ILE A 297 39.14 -84.04 34.12
C ILE A 297 37.87 -83.26 33.76
N GLN A 298 36.78 -83.43 34.52
CA GLN A 298 35.54 -82.68 34.29
C GLN A 298 35.74 -81.16 34.42
N LYS A 299 36.52 -80.71 35.41
CA LYS A 299 36.87 -79.30 35.61
C LYS A 299 37.77 -78.78 34.49
N LEU A 300 38.74 -79.58 34.02
CA LEU A 300 39.59 -79.20 32.89
C LEU A 300 38.79 -79.02 31.59
N LEU A 301 37.76 -79.83 31.37
CA LEU A 301 36.84 -79.71 30.24
C LEU A 301 35.84 -78.54 30.35
N GLU A 302 35.72 -77.92 31.52
CA GLU A 302 34.90 -76.73 31.76
C GLU A 302 35.75 -75.46 31.88
N ALA A 303 37.07 -75.58 32.05
CA ALA A 303 37.99 -74.47 32.15
C ALA A 303 38.25 -73.81 30.78
N GLN A 304 38.60 -72.51 30.80
CA GLN A 304 39.11 -71.82 29.62
C GLN A 304 40.57 -72.24 29.32
N PHE A 305 40.94 -72.13 28.04
CA PHE A 305 42.27 -72.47 27.52
C PHE A 305 43.43 -71.89 28.37
N PRO A 306 44.58 -72.58 28.46
CA PRO A 306 44.95 -73.83 27.78
C PRO A 306 44.67 -75.07 28.63
N PHE A 307 43.73 -75.92 28.23
CA PHE A 307 43.41 -77.17 28.96
C PHE A 307 44.00 -78.43 28.31
N ALA A 308 44.43 -78.36 27.05
CA ALA A 308 44.85 -79.53 26.27
C ALA A 308 46.11 -80.22 26.82
N SER A 309 47.13 -79.44 27.24
CA SER A 309 48.35 -79.99 27.84
C SER A 309 48.06 -80.68 29.18
N TYR A 310 47.32 -80.01 30.06
CA TYR A 310 46.95 -80.57 31.37
C TYR A 310 46.03 -81.80 31.24
N LEU A 311 45.12 -81.80 30.26
CA LEU A 311 44.28 -82.96 29.97
C LEU A 311 45.14 -84.15 29.50
N MET A 312 46.12 -83.89 28.61
CA MET A 312 47.02 -84.91 28.12
C MET A 312 47.87 -85.50 29.26
N ASP A 313 48.45 -84.66 30.12
CA ASP A 313 49.24 -85.09 31.28
C ASP A 313 48.41 -85.95 32.24
N ALA A 314 47.17 -85.52 32.56
CA ALA A 314 46.28 -86.25 33.45
C ALA A 314 45.83 -87.60 32.88
N VAL A 315 45.65 -87.71 31.55
CA VAL A 315 45.34 -88.99 30.88
C VAL A 315 46.57 -89.89 30.82
N LEU A 316 47.76 -89.34 30.54
CA LEU A 316 49.02 -90.08 30.53
C LEU A 316 49.35 -90.67 31.91
N GLU A 317 49.11 -89.91 32.99
CA GLU A 317 49.30 -90.41 34.35
C GLU A 317 48.46 -91.67 34.61
N LYS A 318 47.19 -91.67 34.19
CA LYS A 318 46.32 -92.85 34.32
C LYS A 318 46.66 -94.00 33.37
N LEU A 319 47.15 -93.72 32.17
CA LEU A 319 47.64 -94.76 31.28
C LEU A 319 48.88 -95.46 31.85
N ASN A 320 49.83 -94.70 32.41
CA ASN A 320 50.99 -95.26 33.08
C ASN A 320 50.61 -96.08 34.32
N GLU A 321 49.58 -95.65 35.07
CA GLU A 321 49.02 -96.45 36.15
C GLU A 321 48.44 -97.78 35.63
N LYS A 322 47.67 -97.74 34.54
CA LYS A 322 47.13 -98.94 33.89
C LYS A 322 48.26 -99.88 33.46
N GLU A 323 49.33 -99.37 32.87
CA GLU A 323 50.49 -100.17 32.45
C GLU A 323 51.11 -100.91 33.63
N LYS A 324 51.38 -100.21 34.74
CA LYS A 324 51.92 -100.82 35.97
C LYS A 324 50.99 -101.91 36.53
N LEU A 325 49.67 -101.68 36.52
CA LEU A 325 48.70 -102.69 36.96
C LEU A 325 48.67 -103.91 36.04
N VAL A 326 48.80 -103.72 34.72
CA VAL A 326 48.92 -104.82 33.76
C VAL A 326 50.20 -105.64 34.01
N GLU A 327 51.33 -104.99 34.28
CA GLU A 327 52.59 -105.66 34.64
C GLU A 327 52.46 -106.44 35.95
N GLU A 328 51.79 -105.88 36.95
CA GLU A 328 51.50 -106.52 38.23
C GLU A 328 50.59 -107.74 38.06
N TYR A 329 49.51 -107.60 37.29
CA TYR A 329 48.62 -108.71 36.93
C TYR A 329 49.36 -109.83 36.20
N SER A 330 50.21 -109.46 35.23
CA SER A 330 51.00 -110.42 34.44
C SER A 330 52.05 -111.14 35.30
N SER A 331 52.62 -110.46 36.29
CA SER A 331 53.56 -111.05 37.25
C SER A 331 52.84 -112.01 38.21
N LEU A 332 51.67 -111.64 38.69
CA LEU A 332 50.83 -112.48 39.56
C LEU A 332 50.38 -113.76 38.85
N MET A 333 49.93 -113.65 37.59
CA MET A 333 49.57 -114.81 36.76
C MET A 333 50.77 -115.71 36.47
N ARG A 334 51.99 -115.16 36.36
CA ARG A 334 53.23 -115.95 36.23
C ARG A 334 53.61 -116.71 37.50
N HIS A 335 53.13 -116.30 38.67
CA HIS A 335 53.31 -117.02 39.94
C HIS A 335 52.20 -118.05 40.23
N THR A 336 51.12 -118.03 39.44
CA THR A 336 49.95 -118.92 39.62
C THR A 336 49.98 -120.15 38.68
N VAL A 337 50.93 -120.18 37.73
CA VAL A 337 51.26 -121.34 36.87
C VAL A 337 52.53 -121.99 37.40
#